data_AF-A0A453FHX1-F1
#
_entry.id   AF-A0A453FHX1-F1
#
_cell.length_a   1.000
_cell.length_b   1.000
_cell.length_c   1.000
_cell.angle_alpha   90.00
_cell.angle_beta   90.00
_cell.angle_gamma   90.00
#
_symmetry.space_group_name_H-M   'P 1'
#
loop_
_entity.id
_entity.type
_entity.pdbx_description
1 polymer ?
#
loop_
_entity_poly.entity_id
_entity_poly.type
_entity_poly.pdbx_seq_one_letter_code
_entity_poly.pdbx_strand_id
1 'polypeptide(L)'
;NPESKSILPTEYLGVKLVSFGFAGQGRAIMRGPMVSGVINQLLTTTDWGELDYLVIDMPPGTGDIHLTLCQVAPLTAAVIVTTPQKLAFIDVAKGVRMFSKLKGSMCCSC
;
A
#
# COMPACT_ATOMS: atom_id res chain seq x y z
N ASN A 1 30.14 1.01 10.77
CA ASN A 1 29.21 2.02 10.21
C ASN A 1 28.53 1.41 8.99
N PRO A 2 27.57 0.49 9.17
CA PRO A 2 27.02 -0.22 8.03
C PRO A 2 26.01 0.72 7.37
N GLU A 3 26.29 1.09 6.13
CA GLU A 3 25.40 1.84 5.24
C GLU A 3 23.98 1.24 5.36
N SER A 4 23.07 1.99 5.97
CA SER A 4 21.66 1.70 5.92
C SER A 4 21.31 1.63 4.43
N LYS A 5 20.98 0.44 3.92
CA LYS A 5 20.44 0.24 2.57
C LYS A 5 19.05 0.84 2.50
N SER A 6 18.97 2.16 2.66
CA SER A 6 17.74 2.90 2.53
C SER A 6 17.41 2.96 1.04
N ILE A 7 16.16 2.65 0.70
CA ILE A 7 15.69 2.82 -0.67
C ILE A 7 15.57 4.32 -0.91
N LEU A 8 16.25 4.84 -1.92
CA LEU A 8 16.13 6.24 -2.31
C LEU A 8 14.96 6.38 -3.30
N PRO A 9 13.94 7.20 -2.98
CA PRO A 9 12.84 7.44 -3.89
C PRO A 9 13.32 8.15 -5.16
N THR A 10 12.74 7.77 -6.30
CA THR A 10 12.91 8.53 -7.53
C THR A 10 12.05 9.80 -7.43
N GLU A 11 12.64 10.96 -7.69
CA GLU A 11 11.93 12.24 -7.62
C GLU A 11 11.65 12.78 -9.02
N TYR A 12 10.40 13.20 -9.24
CA TYR A 12 10.01 13.91 -10.45
C TYR A 12 9.06 15.05 -10.09
N LEU A 13 9.42 16.28 -10.47
CA LEU A 13 8.63 17.50 -10.20
C LEU A 13 8.20 17.63 -8.73
N GLY A 14 9.08 17.29 -7.78
CA GLY A 14 8.81 17.35 -6.34
C GLY A 14 7.99 16.19 -5.78
N VAL A 15 7.62 15.20 -6.61
CA VAL A 15 6.93 13.99 -6.17
C VAL A 15 7.93 12.86 -6.03
N LYS A 16 8.01 12.28 -4.83
CA LYS A 16 8.82 11.10 -4.52
C LYS A 16 8.03 9.84 -4.85
N LEU A 17 8.65 8.92 -5.59
CA LEU A 17 8.03 7.68 -6.02
C LEU A 17 8.98 6.50 -5.78
N VAL A 18 8.43 5.45 -5.18
CA VAL A 18 9.04 4.12 -5.14
C VAL A 18 8.03 3.11 -5.63
N SER A 19 8.47 2.26 -6.55
CA SER A 19 7.68 1.14 -7.02
C SER A 19 8.57 -0.09 -7.12
N PHE A 20 8.03 -1.24 -6.72
CA PHE A 20 8.67 -2.51 -6.99
C PHE A 20 8.88 -2.74 -8.49
N GLY A 21 8.06 -2.11 -9.35
CA GLY A 21 8.23 -2.13 -10.80
C GLY A 21 9.56 -1.54 -11.31
N PHE A 22 10.25 -0.73 -10.50
CA PHE A 22 11.57 -0.18 -10.85
C PHE A 22 12.71 -1.18 -10.64
N ALA A 23 12.48 -2.30 -9.94
CA ALA A 23 13.51 -3.27 -9.60
C ALA A 23 13.88 -4.25 -10.75
N GLY A 24 13.23 -4.17 -11.92
CA GLY A 24 13.64 -4.89 -13.13
C GLY A 24 12.58 -5.79 -13.78
N GLN A 25 12.77 -6.04 -15.07
CA GLN A 25 11.84 -6.72 -15.99
C GLN A 25 11.71 -8.23 -15.72
N GLY A 26 10.87 -8.58 -14.76
CA GLY A 26 10.25 -9.89 -14.70
C GLY A 26 8.86 -9.70 -14.15
N ARG A 27 7.84 -10.30 -14.76
CA ARG A 27 6.56 -10.52 -14.05
C ARG A 27 6.91 -11.36 -12.83
N ALA A 28 7.27 -10.70 -11.73
CA ALA A 28 7.58 -11.38 -10.50
C ALA A 28 6.27 -12.04 -10.09
N ILE A 29 6.18 -13.35 -10.29
CA ILE A 29 5.13 -14.19 -9.71
C ILE A 29 5.37 -14.13 -8.21
N MET A 30 4.89 -13.05 -7.60
CA MET A 30 5.11 -12.76 -6.20
C MET A 30 4.08 -13.55 -5.42
N ARG A 31 4.53 -14.62 -4.77
CA ARG A 31 3.67 -15.32 -3.80
C ARG A 31 3.37 -14.37 -2.64
N GLY A 32 2.16 -14.45 -2.09
CA GLY A 32 1.64 -13.53 -1.05
C GLY A 32 2.63 -13.07 0.03
N PRO A 33 3.44 -13.96 0.64
CA PRO A 33 4.42 -13.58 1.66
C PRO A 33 5.51 -12.61 1.18
N MET A 34 5.91 -12.69 -0.10
CA MET A 34 6.90 -11.76 -0.67
C MET A 34 6.31 -10.36 -0.87
N VAL A 35 5.01 -10.27 -1.18
CA VAL A 35 4.34 -8.98 -1.36
C VAL A 35 4.29 -8.20 -0.04
N SER A 36 3.93 -8.87 1.05
CA SER A 36 3.95 -8.25 2.39
C SER A 36 5.34 -7.78 2.79
N GLY A 37 6.38 -8.59 2.51
CA GLY A 37 7.77 -8.23 2.79
C GLY A 37 8.23 -6.99 2.02
N VAL A 38 7.94 -6.94 0.72
CA VAL A 38 8.27 -5.78 -0.12
C VAL A 38 7.54 -4.53 0.36
N ILE A 39 6.23 -4.60 0.60
CA ILE A 39 5.46 -3.44 1.10
C ILE A 39 6.06 -2.93 2.42
N ASN A 40 6.38 -3.83 3.36
CA ASN A 40 7.01 -3.44 4.62
C ASN A 40 8.36 -2.76 4.39
N GLN A 41 9.18 -3.28 3.48
CA GLN A 41 10.45 -2.68 3.12
C GLN A 41 10.27 -1.30 2.48
N LEU A 42 9.28 -1.13 1.59
CA LEU A 42 8.98 0.16 0.96
C LEU A 42 8.52 1.21 1.98
N LEU A 43 7.81 0.81 3.03
CA LEU A 43 7.33 1.73 4.07
C LEU A 43 8.40 2.08 5.11
N THR A 44 9.17 1.08 5.56
CA THR A 44 10.08 1.22 6.71
C THR A 44 11.52 1.50 6.33
N THR A 45 11.94 1.13 5.12
CA THR A 45 13.34 1.20 4.66
C THR A 45 13.54 2.24 3.58
N THR A 46 12.48 2.88 3.07
CA THR A 46 12.61 4.00 2.13
C THR A 46 12.87 5.29 2.88
N ASP A 47 13.84 6.08 2.41
CA ASP A 47 14.11 7.41 2.93
C ASP A 47 13.13 8.43 2.31
N TRP A 48 11.94 8.49 2.89
CA TRP A 48 10.89 9.40 2.45
C TRP A 48 11.18 10.87 2.83
N GLY A 49 12.01 11.11 3.85
CA GLY A 49 12.19 12.42 4.47
C GLY A 49 10.87 12.99 5.03
N GLU A 50 10.74 14.31 4.99
CA GLU A 50 9.49 15.00 5.35
C GLU A 50 8.43 14.76 4.26
N LEU A 51 7.26 14.26 4.68
CA LEU A 51 6.09 14.04 3.82
C LEU A 51 4.83 14.57 4.52
N ASP A 52 4.02 15.33 3.79
CA ASP A 52 2.66 15.67 4.23
C ASP A 52 1.69 14.51 3.98
N TYR A 53 1.89 13.79 2.87
CA TYR A 53 1.02 12.70 2.43
C TYR A 53 1.84 11.56 1.81
N LEU A 54 1.49 10.33 2.18
CA LEU A 54 1.99 9.11 1.54
C LEU A 54 0.81 8.34 0.95
N VAL A 55 0.81 8.18 -0.38
CA VAL A 55 -0.20 7.41 -1.09
C VAL A 55 0.33 6.01 -1.35
N ILE A 56 -0.44 5.00 -0.96
CA ILE A 56 -0.07 3.59 -1.10
C ILE A 56 -1.05 2.92 -2.06
N ASP A 57 -0.55 2.44 -3.19
CA ASP A 57 -1.31 1.60 -4.12
C ASP A 57 -1.24 0.14 -3.66
N MET A 58 -2.37 -0.37 -3.16
CA MET A 58 -2.46 -1.71 -2.60
C MET A 58 -2.90 -2.72 -3.68
N PRO A 59 -2.37 -3.96 -3.67
CA PRO A 59 -2.88 -5.01 -4.55
C PRO A 59 -4.37 -5.27 -4.30
N PRO A 60 -5.14 -5.70 -5.32
CA PRO A 60 -6.57 -5.92 -5.18
C PRO A 60 -6.86 -7.08 -4.23
N GLY A 61 -7.98 -6.98 -3.51
CA GLY A 61 -8.50 -8.02 -2.61
C GLY A 61 -8.78 -7.50 -1.21
N THR A 62 -9.00 -8.44 -0.28
CA THR A 62 -9.19 -8.16 1.15
C THR A 62 -8.36 -9.13 2.00
N GLY A 63 -7.19 -9.54 1.46
CA GLY A 63 -6.31 -10.50 2.11
C GLY A 63 -5.52 -9.88 3.26
N ASP A 64 -4.74 -10.71 3.98
CA ASP A 64 -4.02 -10.29 5.19
C ASP A 64 -3.03 -9.13 4.98
N ILE A 65 -2.61 -8.87 3.74
CA ILE A 65 -1.74 -7.74 3.36
C ILE A 65 -2.28 -6.40 3.88
N HIS A 66 -3.60 -6.16 3.78
CA HIS A 66 -4.16 -4.89 4.26
C HIS A 66 -4.12 -4.80 5.80
N LEU A 67 -4.28 -5.91 6.53
CA LEU A 67 -4.13 -5.90 8.00
C LEU A 67 -2.68 -5.61 8.39
N THR A 68 -1.73 -6.27 7.74
CA THR A 68 -0.31 -6.05 7.97
C THR A 68 0.07 -4.60 7.69
N LEU A 69 -0.43 -4.01 6.61
CA LEU A 69 -0.19 -2.59 6.30
C LEU A 69 -0.68 -1.67 7.42
N CYS A 70 -1.90 -1.91 7.92
CA CYS A 70 -2.49 -1.13 9.00
C CYS A 70 -1.75 -1.29 10.34
N GLN A 71 -1.00 -2.38 10.52
CA GLN A 71 -0.16 -2.60 11.69
C GLN A 71 1.21 -1.92 11.55
N VAL A 72 1.75 -1.87 10.33
CA VAL A 72 3.07 -1.29 10.05
C VAL A 72 3.03 0.23 10.00
N ALA A 73 1.98 0.82 9.43
CA ALA A 73 1.83 2.26 9.30
C ALA A 73 0.45 2.75 9.77
N PRO A 74 0.37 3.88 10.49
CA PRO A 74 -0.90 4.47 10.89
C PRO A 74 -1.62 5.06 9.65
N LEU A 75 -2.57 4.31 9.10
CA LEU A 75 -3.39 4.78 7.99
C LEU A 75 -4.41 5.80 8.48
N THR A 76 -4.36 7.01 7.91
CA THR A 76 -5.29 8.09 8.26
C THR A 76 -6.63 7.93 7.52
N ALA A 77 -6.56 7.61 6.24
CA ALA A 77 -7.72 7.41 5.39
C ALA A 77 -7.48 6.33 4.33
N ALA A 78 -8.57 5.76 3.82
CA ALA A 78 -8.57 4.82 2.72
C ALA A 78 -9.61 5.23 1.67
N VAL A 79 -9.23 5.11 0.40
CA VAL A 79 -10.10 5.30 -0.77
C VAL A 79 -10.31 3.94 -1.42
N ILE A 80 -11.56 3.50 -1.50
CA ILE A 80 -11.93 2.24 -2.15
C ILE A 80 -12.41 2.54 -3.56
N VAL A 81 -11.80 1.89 -4.55
CA VAL A 81 -12.17 2.00 -5.97
C VAL A 81 -12.93 0.72 -6.36
N THR A 82 -14.10 0.87 -6.98
CA THR A 82 -14.93 -0.26 -7.40
C THR A 82 -15.53 -0.06 -8.78
N THR A 83 -16.20 -1.09 -9.30
CA THR A 83 -16.95 -1.04 -10.56
C THR A 83 -18.42 -1.34 -10.27
N PRO A 84 -19.38 -0.93 -11.13
CA PRO A 84 -20.82 -1.11 -10.88
C PRO A 84 -21.29 -2.58 -10.93
N GLN A 85 -20.37 -3.55 -10.96
CA GLN A 85 -20.68 -4.97 -11.05
C GLN A 85 -21.00 -5.54 -9.66
N LYS A 86 -22.01 -6.41 -9.58
CA LYS A 86 -22.49 -6.99 -8.31
C LYS A 86 -21.38 -7.67 -7.49
N LEU A 87 -20.40 -8.30 -8.15
CA LEU A 87 -19.27 -8.94 -7.49
C LEU A 87 -18.36 -7.92 -6.79
N ALA A 88 -18.09 -6.78 -7.43
CA ALA A 88 -17.24 -5.74 -6.88
C ALA A 88 -17.83 -5.10 -5.62
N PHE A 89 -19.16 -5.01 -5.50
CA PHE A 89 -19.83 -4.55 -4.28
C PHE A 89 -19.57 -5.47 -3.07
N ILE A 90 -19.48 -6.78 -3.29
CA ILE A 90 -19.21 -7.75 -2.22
C ILE A 90 -17.78 -7.54 -1.69
N ASP A 91 -16.82 -7.30 -2.57
CA ASP A 91 -15.42 -7.07 -2.19
C ASP A 91 -15.25 -5.71 -1.49
N VAL A 92 -15.94 -4.66 -1.97
CA VAL A 92 -16.03 -3.36 -1.27
C VAL A 92 -16.59 -3.53 0.13
N ALA A 93 -17.72 -4.23 0.29
CA ALA A 93 -18.35 -4.42 1.60
C ALA A 93 -17.42 -5.15 2.58
N LYS A 94 -16.65 -6.14 2.10
CA LYS A 94 -15.62 -6.81 2.91
C LYS A 94 -14.48 -5.87 3.28
N GLY A 95 -13.96 -5.09 2.33
CA GLY A 95 -12.91 -4.10 2.56
C GLY A 95 -13.33 -3.05 3.58
N VAL A 96 -14.54 -2.50 3.43
CA VAL A 96 -15.14 -1.55 4.38
C VAL A 96 -15.16 -2.15 5.78
N ARG A 97 -15.64 -3.39 5.93
CA ARG A 97 -15.74 -4.07 7.24
C ARG A 97 -14.37 -4.35 7.87
N MET A 98 -13.38 -4.66 7.05
CA MET A 98 -11.99 -4.86 7.47
C MET A 98 -11.40 -3.56 8.01
N PHE A 99 -11.59 -2.46 7.29
CA PHE A 99 -11.14 -1.14 7.70
C PHE A 99 -11.91 -0.57 8.89
N SER A 100 -13.22 -0.80 9.03
CA SER A 100 -13.98 -0.32 10.20
C SER A 100 -13.54 -0.95 11.52
N LYS A 101 -12.88 -2.11 11.50
CA LYS A 101 -12.28 -2.73 12.69
C LYS A 101 -10.95 -2.09 13.09
N LEU A 102 -10.38 -1.29 12.20
CA LEU A 102 -9.11 -0.58 12.35
C LEU A 102 -9.45 0.90 12.51
N LYS A 103 -8.82 1.60 13.45
CA LYS A 103 -9.26 2.94 13.88
C LYS A 103 -8.84 4.04 12.88
N GLY A 104 -9.36 4.02 11.65
CA GLY A 104 -9.09 5.03 10.60
C GLY A 104 -10.38 5.63 10.03
N SER A 105 -10.32 6.90 9.57
CA SER A 105 -11.47 7.58 8.95
C SER A 105 -11.53 7.24 7.46
N MET A 106 -12.56 6.54 7.00
CA MET A 106 -12.62 6.03 5.62
C MET A 106 -13.55 6.85 4.72
N CYS A 107 -13.13 7.11 3.48
CA CYS A 107 -13.92 7.80 2.45
C CYS A 107 -14.14 6.86 1.25
N CYS A 108 -15.39 6.46 1.00
CA CYS A 108 -15.74 5.64 -0.17
C CYS A 108 -16.16 6.54 -1.32
N SER A 109 -15.61 6.33 -2.52
CA SER A 109 -16.10 6.94 -3.77
C SER A 109 -16.64 5.82 -4.68
N CYS A 110 -17.83 6.03 -5.22
CA CYS A 110 -18.51 5.11 -6.14
C CYS A 110 -18.33 5.53 -7.60
#